data_AF-A0A7I8EPE6-F1
#
_entry.id   AF-A0A7I8EPE6-F1
#
_cell.length_a   1.000
_cell.length_b   1.000
_cell.length_c   1.000
_cell.angle_alpha   90.00
_cell.angle_beta   90.00
_cell.angle_gamma   90.00
#
_symmetry.space_group_name_H-M   'P 1'
#
loop_
_entity.id
_entity.type
_entity.pdbx_description
1 polymer ?
#
loop_
_entity_poly.entity_id
_entity_poly.type
_entity_poly.pdbx_seq_one_letter_code
_entity_poly.pdbx_strand_id
1 'polypeptide(L)'
;MNSSSNQKSDHMKIGRYQSWLEGGKLKMYCHEFGSSNGTYTTLSAEETRGLLELLSRNSDGIDEALVHNEREHAHTSHTAYAGI
;
A
#
# COMPACT_ATOMS: atom_id res chain seq x y z
N MET A 1 -17.97 21.99 -28.81
CA MET A 1 -18.07 21.86 -27.34
C MET A 1 -16.88 21.02 -26.89
N ASN A 2 -15.95 21.65 -26.17
CA ASN A 2 -14.68 21.06 -25.78
C ASN A 2 -14.90 20.26 -24.51
N SER A 3 -14.98 18.93 -24.62
CA SER A 3 -15.11 18.04 -23.47
C SER A 3 -13.72 17.86 -22.84
N SER A 4 -13.31 18.81 -22.01
CA SER A 4 -12.18 18.64 -21.10
C SER A 4 -12.57 17.61 -20.05
N SER A 5 -12.45 16.33 -20.38
CA SER A 5 -12.56 15.23 -19.42
C SER A 5 -11.39 15.36 -18.47
N ASN A 6 -11.61 16.08 -17.37
CA ASN A 6 -10.77 16.08 -16.20
C ASN A 6 -10.79 14.65 -15.66
N GLN A 7 -9.94 13.78 -16.22
CA GLN A 7 -9.69 12.44 -15.70
C GLN A 7 -9.07 12.65 -14.32
N LYS A 8 -9.92 12.77 -13.31
CA LYS A 8 -9.52 12.50 -11.93
C LYS A 8 -8.97 11.08 -11.96
N SER A 9 -7.64 10.97 -12.00
CA SER A 9 -6.94 9.72 -11.79
C SER A 9 -7.54 9.11 -10.53
N ASP A 10 -8.18 7.96 -10.63
CA ASP A 10 -8.82 7.34 -9.48
C ASP A 10 -7.70 6.93 -8.52
N HIS A 11 -7.48 7.76 -7.50
CA HIS A 11 -6.45 7.50 -6.50
C HIS A 11 -7.02 6.50 -5.50
N MET A 12 -6.45 5.30 -5.48
CA MET A 12 -6.77 4.25 -4.52
C MET A 12 -5.67 4.17 -3.45
N LYS A 13 -6.05 3.90 -2.20
CA LYS A 13 -5.08 3.64 -1.13
C LYS A 13 -4.87 2.14 -0.97
N ILE A 14 -3.61 1.71 -0.94
CA ILE A 14 -3.19 0.35 -0.63
C ILE A 14 -2.25 0.43 0.56
N GLY A 15 -2.76 0.13 1.77
CA GLY A 15 -2.03 0.38 3.01
C GLY A 15 -1.62 1.85 3.16
N ARG A 16 -0.31 2.11 3.26
CA ARG A 16 0.25 3.48 3.33
C ARG A 16 0.52 4.10 1.96
N TYR A 17 0.37 3.33 0.88
CA TYR A 17 0.65 3.80 -0.47
C TYR A 17 -0.59 4.47 -1.08
N GLN A 18 -0.40 5.64 -1.66
CA GLN A 18 -1.34 6.23 -2.60
C GLN A 18 -1.03 5.70 -3.99
N SER A 19 -2.00 5.09 -4.65
CA SER A 19 -1.84 4.44 -5.95
C SER A 19 -2.83 4.98 -6.97
N TRP A 20 -2.46 5.04 -8.24
CA TRP A 20 -3.34 5.42 -9.34
C TRP A 20 -2.80 4.86 -10.66
N LEU A 21 -3.69 4.76 -11.65
CA LEU A 21 -3.32 4.41 -13.01
C LEU A 21 -3.11 5.69 -13.82
N GLU A 22 -1.98 5.79 -14.51
CA GLU A 22 -1.67 6.90 -15.41
C GLU A 22 -0.90 6.40 -16.62
N GLY A 23 -1.44 6.64 -17.83
CA GLY A 23 -0.80 6.20 -19.08
C GLY A 23 -0.57 4.69 -19.17
N GLY A 24 -1.48 3.88 -18.62
CA GLY A 24 -1.35 2.42 -18.60
C GLY A 24 -0.31 1.87 -17.60
N LYS A 25 0.20 2.72 -16.71
CA LYS A 25 1.18 2.36 -15.67
C LYS A 25 0.55 2.49 -14.29
N LEU A 26 0.91 1.58 -13.40
CA LEU A 26 0.59 1.68 -11.98
C LEU A 26 1.61 2.59 -11.32
N LYS A 27 1.15 3.70 -10.74
CA LYS A 27 1.97 4.57 -9.91
C LYS A 27 1.61 4.36 -8.45
N MET A 28 2.64 4.31 -7.61
CA MET A 28 2.53 4.18 -6.16
C MET A 28 3.42 5.23 -5.50
N TYR A 29 2.89 5.88 -4.47
CA TYR A 29 3.60 6.86 -3.67
C TYR A 29 3.49 6.52 -2.20
N CYS A 30 4.60 6.55 -1.48
CA CYS A 30 4.65 6.40 -0.03
C CYS A 30 5.40 7.57 0.59
N HIS A 31 4.92 8.03 1.73
CA HIS A 31 5.64 9.00 2.54
C HIS A 31 6.49 8.27 3.58
N GLU A 32 7.80 8.56 3.64
CA GLU A 32 8.66 8.00 4.67
C GLU A 32 8.34 8.67 6.01
N PHE A 33 8.24 7.89 7.08
CA PHE A 33 7.97 8.45 8.41
C PHE A 33 9.21 9.18 8.93
N GLY A 34 9.06 10.44 9.36
CA GLY A 34 10.17 11.26 9.87
C GLY A 34 11.04 11.94 8.80
N SER A 35 10.69 11.80 7.52
CA SER A 35 11.36 12.44 6.38
C SER A 35 10.34 13.28 5.62
N SER A 36 10.74 14.44 5.09
CA SER A 36 9.87 15.24 4.20
C SER A 36 9.78 14.66 2.79
N ASN A 37 10.52 13.58 2.52
CA ASN A 37 10.61 12.96 1.21
C ASN A 37 9.67 11.75 1.15
N GLY A 38 9.15 11.48 -0.04
CA GLY A 38 8.42 10.25 -0.32
C GLY A 38 9.02 9.52 -1.51
N THR A 39 8.78 8.21 -1.55
CA THR A 39 9.26 7.35 -2.63
C THR A 39 8.14 7.18 -3.65
N TYR A 40 8.50 7.35 -4.93
CA TYR A 40 7.61 7.03 -6.06
C TYR A 40 8.08 5.76 -6.74
N THR A 41 7.14 4.87 -7.03
CA THR A 41 7.37 3.68 -7.87
C THR A 41 6.38 3.72 -9.01
N THR A 42 6.87 3.50 -10.23
CA THR A 42 6.04 3.41 -11.44
C THR A 42 6.30 2.07 -12.09
N LEU A 43 5.25 1.30 -12.33
CA LEU A 43 5.31 -0.03 -12.93
C LEU A 43 4.53 -0.05 -14.24
N SER A 44 5.12 -0.60 -15.29
CA SER A 44 4.42 -0.96 -16.52
C SER A 44 3.39 -2.07 -16.27
N ALA A 45 2.57 -2.37 -17.28
CA ALA A 45 1.60 -3.47 -17.20
C ALA A 45 2.29 -4.83 -16.96
N GLU A 46 3.44 -5.09 -17.59
CA GLU A 46 4.20 -6.32 -17.42
C GLU A 46 4.81 -6.44 -16.02
N GLU A 47 5.41 -5.36 -15.52
CA GLU A 47 5.96 -5.32 -14.16
C GLU A 47 4.85 -5.43 -13.10
N THR A 48 3.72 -4.77 -13.32
CA THR A 48 2.53 -4.87 -12.44
C THR A 48 2.02 -6.30 -12.40
N ARG A 49 1.94 -6.98 -13.55
CA ARG A 49 1.55 -8.38 -13.61
C ARG A 49 2.54 -9.26 -12.84
N GLY A 50 3.83 -9.08 -13.04
CA GLY A 50 4.87 -9.82 -12.30
C GLY A 50 4.77 -9.62 -10.79
N LEU A 51 4.51 -8.39 -10.34
CA LEU A 51 4.27 -8.09 -8.93
C LEU A 51 3.05 -8.83 -8.38
N LEU A 52 1.93 -8.81 -9.10
CA LEU A 52 0.70 -9.50 -8.68
C LEU A 52 0.90 -11.03 -8.63
N GLU A 53 1.61 -11.61 -9.59
CA GLU A 53 1.95 -13.03 -9.58
C GLU A 53 2.84 -13.39 -8.38
N LEU A 54 3.83 -12.54 -8.05
CA LEU A 54 4.68 -12.74 -6.87
C LEU A 54 3.86 -12.68 -5.58
N LEU A 55 3.01 -11.66 -5.42
CA LEU A 55 2.15 -11.51 -4.23
C LEU A 55 1.19 -12.70 -4.10
N SER A 56 0.59 -13.14 -5.20
CA SER A 56 -0.32 -14.30 -5.20
C SER A 56 0.38 -15.58 -4.76
N ARG A 57 1.62 -15.82 -5.23
CA ARG A 57 2.41 -17.00 -4.85
C ARG A 57 2.85 -17.01 -3.39
N ASN A 58 2.91 -15.84 -2.74
CA ASN A 58 3.35 -15.70 -1.35
C ASN A 58 2.19 -15.33 -0.41
N SER A 59 0.94 -15.53 -0.85
CA SER A 59 -0.26 -15.15 -0.09
C SER A 59 -0.29 -15.74 1.31
N ASP A 60 0.01 -17.03 1.47
CA ASP A 60 0.04 -17.68 2.79
C ASP A 60 1.04 -17.02 3.75
N GLY A 61 2.25 -16.71 3.27
CA GLY A 61 3.27 -16.05 4.09
C GLY A 61 2.93 -14.59 4.42
N ILE A 62 2.21 -13.91 3.52
CA ILE A 62 1.68 -12.57 3.78
C ILE A 62 0.61 -12.63 4.89
N ASP A 63 -0.31 -13.60 4.81
CA ASP A 63 -1.37 -13.78 5.81
C ASP A 63 -0.78 -14.15 7.18
N GLU A 64 0.21 -15.04 7.24
CA GLU A 64 0.92 -15.36 8.49
C GLU A 64 1.59 -14.13 9.12
N ALA A 65 2.26 -13.31 8.31
CA ALA A 65 2.90 -12.09 8.77
C ALA A 65 1.87 -11.07 9.31
N LEU A 66 0.70 -10.96 8.67
CA LEU A 66 -0.39 -10.11 9.15
C LEU A 66 -0.93 -10.58 10.49
N VAL A 67 -1.24 -11.88 10.63
CA VAL A 67 -1.73 -12.47 11.89
C VAL A 67 -0.70 -12.29 13.02
N HIS A 68 0.59 -12.45 12.73
CA HIS A 68 1.65 -12.22 13.72
C HIS A 68 1.67 -10.77 14.20
N ASN A 69 1.67 -9.81 13.26
CA ASN A 69 1.67 -8.40 13.57
C ASN A 69 0.44 -7.98 14.40
N GLU A 70 -0.75 -8.48 14.05
CA GLU A 70 -1.98 -8.22 14.81
C GLU A 70 -1.91 -8.75 16.25
N ARG A 71 -1.36 -9.95 16.45
CA ARG A 71 -1.16 -10.52 17.78
C ARG A 71 -0.19 -9.68 18.61
N GLU A 72 0.95 -9.29 18.06
CA GLU A 72 1.94 -8.46 18.78
C GLU A 72 1.38 -7.09 19.19
N HIS A 73 0.57 -6.47 18.34
CA HIS A 73 -0.06 -5.16 18.63
C HIS A 73 -1.27 -5.28 19.57
N ALA A 74 -1.95 -6.43 19.61
CA ALA A 74 -3.00 -6.67 20.59
C ALA A 74 -2.44 -6.81 22.03
N HIS A 75 -1.25 -7.38 22.18
CA HIS A 75 -0.61 -7.58 23.49
C HIS A 75 0.00 -6.30 24.10
N THR A 76 0.28 -5.27 23.31
CA THR A 76 0.83 -3.99 23.82
C THR A 76 -0.23 -3.05 24.39
N SER A 77 -1.52 -3.27 24.09
CA SER A 77 -2.62 -2.42 24.57
C SER A 77 -3.14 -2.81 25.97
N HIS A 78 -2.73 -3.96 26.52
CA HIS A 78 -3.24 -4.46 27.81
C HIS A 78 -2.42 -4.05 29.03
N THR A 79 -1.19 -3.54 28.85
CA THR A 79 -0.29 -3.18 29.96
C THR A 79 -0.45 -1.73 30.42
N ALA A 80 -1.18 -0.88 29.68
CA ALA A 80 -1.37 0.53 30.03
C ALA A 80 -2.42 0.80 31.13
N TYR A 81 -3.12 -0.24 31.63
CA TYR A 81 -4.17 -0.11 32.65
C TYR A 81 -3.94 -0.94 33.93
N ALA A 82 -2.73 -1.47 34.14
CA ALA A 82 -2.37 -2.25 35.33
C ALA A 82 -1.22 -1.62 36.11
N GLY A 83 -1.34 -0.32 36.40
CA GLY A 83 -0.43 0.42 37.28
C GLY A 83 -1.22 1.40 38.15
N ILE A 84 -1.92 0.85 39.14
CA ILE A 84 -2.34 1.55 40.36
C ILE A 84 -1.18 1.50 41.35
#